data_AF-A0A966YIE0-F1
#
_entry.id   AF-A0A966YIE0-F1
#
_cell.length_a   1.000
_cell.length_b   1.000
_cell.length_c   1.000
_cell.angle_alpha   90.00
_cell.angle_beta   90.00
_cell.angle_gamma   90.00
#
_symmetry.space_group_name_H-M   'P 1'
#
loop_
_entity.id
_entity.type
_entity.pdbx_description
1 polymer ?
#
loop_
_entity_poly.entity_id
_entity_poly.type
_entity_poly.pdbx_seq_one_letter_code
_entity_poly.pdbx_strand_id
1 'polypeptide(L)'
;MVHGTTIALLVGFVSMGLAGSIGIIVGAIGGYFGGWVDMLTSRLTEVVMCIPTLVLILALVAVVEKPTIWKTMAIIGATGWTGIARLTRAEFLRLKESEFVMAARAAGAGP
;
A
#
# COMPACT_ATOMS: atom_id res chain seq x y z
N MET A 1 -8.52 -30.38 6.59
CA MET A 1 -7.99 -29.49 5.54
C MET A 1 -8.93 -28.32 5.20
N VAL A 2 -10.19 -28.56 4.86
CA VAL A 2 -11.15 -27.51 4.39
C VAL A 2 -11.27 -26.30 5.34
N HIS A 3 -11.35 -26.51 6.66
CA HIS A 3 -11.48 -25.42 7.63
C HIS A 3 -10.25 -24.50 7.72
N GLY A 4 -9.04 -25.06 7.55
CA GLY A 4 -7.80 -24.27 7.54
C GLY A 4 -7.67 -23.43 6.27
N THR A 5 -8.12 -23.98 5.14
CA THR A 5 -8.14 -23.28 3.85
C THR A 5 -9.05 -22.05 3.89
N THR A 6 -10.26 -22.16 4.46
CA THR A 6 -11.18 -21.02 4.56
C THR A 6 -10.59 -19.87 5.36
N ILE A 7 -9.97 -20.17 6.51
CA ILE A 7 -9.33 -19.15 7.35
C ILE A 7 -8.13 -18.53 6.61
N ALA A 8 -7.29 -19.34 5.96
CA ALA A 8 -6.14 -18.83 5.21
C ALA A 8 -6.56 -17.92 4.04
N LEU A 9 -7.60 -18.29 3.30
CA LEU A 9 -8.16 -17.47 2.22
C LEU A 9 -8.73 -16.17 2.76
N LEU A 10 -9.46 -16.22 3.88
CA LEU A 10 -9.98 -15.02 4.53
C LEU A 10 -8.85 -14.09 4.98
N VAL A 11 -7.78 -14.64 5.58
CA VAL A 11 -6.61 -13.87 6.00
C VAL A 11 -5.97 -13.17 4.81
N GLY A 12 -5.70 -13.92 3.73
CA GLY A 12 -5.10 -13.38 2.52
C GLY A 12 -5.95 -12.28 1.90
N PHE A 13 -7.26 -12.52 1.75
CA PHE A 13 -8.18 -11.56 1.13
C PHE A 13 -8.30 -10.25 1.91
N VAL A 14 -8.55 -10.33 3.23
CA VAL A 14 -8.70 -9.14 4.07
C VAL A 14 -7.39 -8.36 4.17
N SER A 15 -6.27 -9.05 4.40
CA SER A 15 -4.97 -8.40 4.53
C SER A 15 -4.53 -7.75 3.22
N MET A 16 -4.70 -8.45 2.09
CA MET A 16 -4.38 -7.91 0.76
C MET A 16 -5.31 -6.75 0.39
N GLY A 17 -6.60 -6.84 0.71
CA GLY A 17 -7.54 -5.75 0.53
C GLY A 17 -7.09 -4.48 1.26
N LEU A 18 -6.72 -4.62 2.54
CA LEU A 18 -6.24 -3.50 3.35
C LEU A 18 -4.91 -2.93 2.83
N ALA A 19 -3.92 -3.81 2.56
CA ALA A 19 -2.63 -3.40 2.00
C ALA A 19 -2.80 -2.70 0.65
N GLY A 20 -3.68 -3.23 -0.20
CA GLY A 20 -4.02 -2.71 -1.50
C GLY A 20 -4.64 -1.32 -1.41
N SER A 21 -5.67 -1.14 -0.58
CA SER A 21 -6.31 0.15 -0.39
C SER A 21 -5.33 1.22 0.10
N ILE A 22 -4.53 0.92 1.13
CA ILE A 22 -3.54 1.88 1.65
C ILE A 22 -2.49 2.16 0.59
N GLY A 23 -1.94 1.12 -0.03
CA GLY A 23 -0.87 1.24 -1.02
C GLY A 23 -1.30 2.05 -2.23
N ILE A 24 -2.47 1.76 -2.78
CA ILE A 24 -3.01 2.47 -3.95
C ILE A 24 -3.22 3.95 -3.61
N ILE A 25 -3.82 4.28 -2.47
CA ILE A 25 -4.08 5.67 -2.07
C ILE A 25 -2.76 6.43 -1.91
N VAL A 26 -1.80 5.88 -1.15
CA VAL A 26 -0.52 6.54 -0.89
C VAL A 26 0.30 6.68 -2.18
N GLY A 27 0.36 5.62 -2.99
CA GLY A 27 1.08 5.61 -4.26
C GLY A 27 0.48 6.55 -5.29
N ALA A 28 -0.85 6.61 -5.39
CA ALA A 28 -1.56 7.54 -6.26
C ALA A 28 -1.30 8.99 -5.84
N ILE A 29 -1.37 9.32 -4.55
CA ILE A 29 -1.08 10.67 -4.05
C ILE A 29 0.35 11.09 -4.39
N GLY A 30 1.34 10.22 -4.17
CA GLY A 30 2.74 10.52 -4.51
C GLY A 30 2.94 10.69 -6.03
N GLY A 31 2.44 9.75 -6.83
CA GLY A 31 2.64 9.75 -8.28
C GLY A 31 1.86 10.83 -9.03
N TYR A 32 0.66 11.19 -8.56
CA TYR A 32 -0.19 12.20 -9.18
C TYR A 32 0.33 13.62 -8.95
N PHE A 33 0.48 14.01 -7.68
CA PHE A 33 0.86 15.38 -7.30
C PHE A 33 2.34 15.66 -7.54
N GLY A 34 3.22 14.66 -7.37
CA GLY A 34 4.66 14.84 -7.53
C GLY A 34 5.28 15.79 -6.48
N GLY A 35 6.51 16.23 -6.74
CA GLY A 35 7.18 17.27 -5.95
C GLY A 35 7.39 16.91 -4.47
N TRP A 36 7.02 17.83 -3.58
CA TRP A 36 7.23 17.65 -2.14
C TRP A 36 6.33 16.58 -1.53
N VAL A 37 5.11 16.38 -2.06
CA VAL A 37 4.17 15.33 -1.63
C VAL A 37 4.75 13.96 -1.94
N ASP A 38 5.31 13.81 -3.15
CA ASP A 38 5.99 12.59 -3.57
C ASP A 38 7.24 12.30 -2.73
N MET A 39 7.99 13.34 -2.38
CA MET A 39 9.14 13.19 -1.47
C MET A 39 8.68 12.71 -0.10
N LEU A 40 7.62 13.30 0.48
CA LEU A 40 7.11 12.91 1.80
C LEU A 40 6.60 11.45 1.81
N THR A 41 5.77 11.06 0.84
CA THR A 41 5.23 9.69 0.76
C THR A 41 6.34 8.67 0.52
N SER A 42 7.34 9.01 -0.29
CA SER A 42 8.53 8.18 -0.52
C SER A 42 9.34 7.99 0.77
N ARG A 43 9.59 9.07 1.53
CA ARG A 43 10.34 8.98 2.79
C ARG A 43 9.61 8.13 3.84
N LEU A 44 8.30 8.30 3.97
CA LEU A 44 7.50 7.46 4.87
C LEU A 44 7.60 5.98 4.47
N THR A 45 7.52 5.68 3.18
CA THR A 45 7.62 4.31 2.67
C THR A 45 9.01 3.72 2.91
N GLU A 46 10.07 4.48 2.64
CA GLU A 46 11.46 4.08 2.87
C GLU A 46 11.73 3.76 4.35
N VAL A 47 11.27 4.60 5.28
CA VAL A 47 11.42 4.38 6.73
C VAL A 47 10.80 3.05 7.16
N VAL A 48 9.62 2.71 6.66
CA VAL A 48 8.97 1.42 6.96
C VAL A 48 9.74 0.25 6.34
N MET A 49 10.24 0.42 5.12
CA MET A 49 11.01 -0.61 4.41
C MET A 49 12.40 -0.88 5.01
N CYS A 50 12.96 0.06 5.79
CA CYS A 50 14.19 -0.17 6.54
C CYS A 50 14.03 -1.26 7.61
N ILE A 51 12.80 -1.52 8.07
CA ILE A 51 12.51 -2.56 9.06
C ILE A 51 12.10 -3.83 8.31
N PRO A 52 12.74 -4.99 8.57
CA PRO A 52 12.30 -6.25 7.99
C PRO A 52 10.82 -6.53 8.32
N THR A 53 9.98 -6.74 7.30
CA THR A 53 8.51 -6.82 7.46
C THR A 53 8.08 -7.88 8.47
N LEU A 54 8.74 -9.04 8.49
CA LEU A 54 8.48 -10.09 9.49
C LEU A 54 8.74 -9.59 10.92
N VAL A 55 9.84 -8.88 11.15
CA VAL A 55 10.18 -8.33 12.47
C VAL A 55 9.14 -7.30 12.89
N LEU A 56 8.70 -6.42 11.97
CA LEU A 56 7.66 -5.44 12.24
C LEU A 56 6.33 -6.11 12.62
N ILE A 57 5.90 -7.13 11.87
CA ILE A 57 4.67 -7.88 12.17
C ILE A 57 4.76 -8.53 13.55
N LEU A 58 5.87 -9.23 13.85
CA LEU A 58 6.05 -9.89 15.15
C LEU A 58 6.06 -8.89 16.31
N ALA A 59 6.72 -7.75 16.15
CA ALA A 59 6.74 -6.68 17.15
C ALA A 59 5.33 -6.11 17.40
N LEU A 60 4.56 -5.84 16.34
CA LEU A 60 3.19 -5.34 16.46
C LEU A 60 2.26 -6.37 17.12
N VAL A 61 2.38 -7.65 16.75
CA VAL A 61 1.60 -8.72 17.39
C VAL A 61 1.96 -8.87 18.87
N ALA A 62 3.23 -8.71 19.24
CA ALA A 62 3.69 -8.84 20.63
C ALA A 62 3.14 -7.73 21.55
N VAL A 63 2.89 -6.53 21.03
CA VAL A 63 2.32 -5.41 21.79
C VAL A 63 0.79 -5.52 21.93
N VAL A 64 0.13 -6.31 21.07
CA VAL A 64 -1.32 -6.48 21.09
C VAL A 64 -1.73 -7.48 22.17
N GLU A 65 -2.47 -7.01 23.18
CA GLU A 65 -3.12 -7.90 24.15
C GLU A 65 -4.14 -8.81 23.46
N LYS A 66 -4.00 -10.12 23.69
CA LYS A 66 -4.85 -11.19 23.12
C LYS A 66 -5.03 -11.04 21.61
N PRO A 67 -4.03 -11.45 20.79
CA PRO A 67 -4.12 -11.36 19.35
C PRO A 67 -5.24 -12.27 18.82
N THR A 68 -6.27 -11.65 18.24
CA THR A 68 -7.34 -12.34 17.50
C THR A 68 -6.96 -12.41 16.02
N ILE A 69 -7.49 -13.40 15.30
CA ILE A 69 -7.31 -13.55 13.84
C ILE A 69 -7.52 -12.22 13.09
N TRP A 70 -8.58 -11.48 13.41
CA TRP A 70 -8.87 -10.17 12.81
C TRP A 70 -7.78 -9.12 13.05
N LYS A 71 -7.20 -9.07 14.27
CA LYS A 71 -6.11 -8.13 14.59
C LYS A 71 -4.84 -8.50 13.82
N THR A 72 -4.54 -9.80 13.71
CA THR A 72 -3.41 -10.30 12.92
C THR A 72 -3.56 -9.95 11.44
N MET A 73 -4.75 -10.12 10.86
CA MET A 73 -5.04 -9.70 9.47
C MET A 73 -4.81 -8.19 9.27
N ALA A 74 -5.28 -7.37 10.21
CA ALA A 74 -5.09 -5.92 10.16
C ALA A 74 -3.61 -5.54 10.20
N ILE A 75 -2.82 -6.18 11.07
CA ILE A 75 -1.36 -5.95 11.15
C ILE A 75 -0.66 -6.34 9.85
N ILE A 76 -0.98 -7.51 9.29
CA ILE A 76 -0.39 -7.97 8.02
C ILE A 76 -0.74 -6.98 6.89
N GLY A 77 -2.01 -6.58 6.78
CA GLY A 77 -2.44 -5.62 5.76
C GLY A 77 -1.80 -4.23 5.94
N ALA A 78 -1.73 -3.73 7.17
CA ALA A 78 -1.15 -2.43 7.50
C ALA A 78 0.39 -2.38 7.38
N THR A 79 1.06 -3.52 7.22
CA THR A 79 2.51 -3.58 6.98
C THR A 79 2.86 -3.92 5.53
N GLY A 80 1.94 -4.55 4.79
CA GLY A 80 2.14 -4.96 3.39
C GLY A 80 1.93 -3.88 2.32
N TRP A 81 1.51 -2.67 2.69
CA TRP A 81 1.12 -1.63 1.73
C TRP A 81 2.29 -0.98 0.97
N THR A 82 3.51 -1.01 1.51
CA THR A 82 4.66 -0.26 0.99
C THR A 82 5.08 -0.71 -0.42
N GLY A 83 5.04 -2.02 -0.69
CA GLY A 83 5.30 -2.57 -2.02
C GLY A 83 4.26 -2.12 -3.05
N ILE A 84 2.98 -2.16 -2.67
CA ILE A 84 1.87 -1.73 -3.53
C ILE A 84 1.95 -0.23 -3.79
N ALA A 85 2.24 0.59 -2.77
CA ALA A 85 2.43 2.03 -2.94
C ALA A 85 3.51 2.38 -3.95
N ARG A 86 4.65 1.68 -3.92
CA ARG A 86 5.72 1.89 -4.90
C ARG A 86 5.31 1.52 -6.32
N LEU A 87 4.61 0.40 -6.48
CA LEU A 87 4.11 -0.05 -7.79
C LEU A 87 3.08 0.94 -8.34
N THR A 88 2.09 1.31 -7.54
CA THR A 88 1.08 2.29 -7.96
C THR A 88 1.71 3.64 -8.28
N ARG A 89 2.65 4.13 -7.46
CA ARG A 89 3.38 5.38 -7.75
C ARG A 89 4.09 5.32 -9.09
N ALA A 90 4.83 4.24 -9.36
CA ALA A 90 5.52 4.06 -10.64
C ALA A 90 4.54 4.07 -11.82
N GLU A 91 3.38 3.46 -11.66
CA GLU A 91 2.32 3.45 -12.67
C GLU A 91 1.75 4.86 -12.92
N PHE A 92 1.48 5.64 -11.86
CA PHE A 92 1.00 7.01 -11.99
C PHE A 92 2.03 7.92 -12.67
N LEU A 93 3.32 7.78 -12.34
CA LEU A 93 4.39 8.51 -13.01
C LEU A 93 4.46 8.14 -14.51
N ARG A 94 4.33 6.84 -14.84
CA ARG A 94 4.28 6.38 -16.23
C ARG A 94 3.06 6.92 -16.99
N LEU A 95 1.89 6.90 -16.36
CA LEU A 95 0.64 7.38 -16.95
C LEU A 95 0.65 8.90 -17.15
N LYS A 96 1.31 9.65 -16.26
CA LYS A 96 1.43 11.10 -16.38
C LYS A 96 2.14 11.55 -17.65
N GLU A 97 3.05 10.72 -18.16
CA GLU A 97 3.81 10.96 -19.40
C GLU A 97 3.13 10.36 -20.64
N SER A 98 1.94 9.77 -20.50
CA SER A 98 1.24 9.15 -21.64
C SER A 98 0.58 10.19 -22.55
N GLU A 99 0.52 9.87 -23.85
CA GLU A 99 -0.06 10.76 -24.86
C GLU A 99 -1.53 11.12 -24.58
N PHE A 100 -2.31 10.18 -24.06
CA PHE A 100 -3.72 10.43 -23.74
C PHE A 100 -3.89 11.36 -22.53
N VAL A 101 -3.00 11.31 -21.53
CA VAL A 101 -3.03 12.26 -20.40
C VAL A 101 -2.57 13.64 -20.87
N MET A 102 -1.54 13.72 -21.72
CA MET A 102 -1.11 14.98 -22.31
C MET A 102 -2.20 15.62 -23.17
N ALA A 103 -2.87 14.83 -24.01
CA ALA A 103 -4.00 15.29 -24.83
C ALA A 103 -5.18 15.77 -23.97
N ALA A 104 -5.53 15.03 -22.91
CA ALA A 104 -6.57 15.44 -21.97
C ALA A 104 -6.24 16.77 -21.28
N ARG A 105 -4.99 16.96 -20.83
CA ARG A 105 -4.52 18.21 -20.23
C ARG A 105 -4.54 19.37 -21.24
N ALA A 106 -4.14 19.13 -22.49
CA ALA A 106 -4.25 20.13 -23.56
C ALA A 106 -5.71 20.50 -23.89
N ALA A 107 -6.64 19.56 -23.72
CA ALA A 107 -8.08 19.78 -23.83
C ALA A 107 -8.71 20.50 -22.61
N GLY A 108 -7.89 20.93 -21.62
CA GLY A 108 -8.35 21.67 -20.45
C GLY A 108 -8.66 20.82 -19.22
N ALA A 109 -8.30 19.52 -19.22
CA ALA A 109 -8.37 18.73 -17.99
C ALA A 109 -7.38 19.28 -16.95
N GLY A 110 -7.87 19.44 -15.72
CA GLY A 110 -7.09 19.94 -14.60
C GLY A 110 -5.95 19.02 -14.17
N PRO A 111 -5.09 19.52 -13.25
CA PRO A 111 -3.97 18.75 -12.70
C PRO A 111 -4.41 17.47 -12.04
#